data_AF-A0A6T6FKK2-F1
#
_entry.id   AF-A0A6T6FKK2-F1
#
_cell.length_a   1.000
_cell.length_b   1.000
_cell.length_c   1.000
_cell.angle_alpha   90.00
_cell.angle_beta   90.00
_cell.angle_gamma   90.00
#
_symmetry.space_group_name_H-M   'P 1'
#
loop_
_entity.id
_entity.type
_entity.pdbx_description
1 polymer ?
#
loop_
_entity_poly.entity_id
_entity_poly.type
_entity_poly.pdbx_seq_one_letter_code
_entity_poly.pdbx_strand_id
1 'polypeptide(L)'
;MRVSAPRCTLTASLTYTLGKDLYIPLTSRCNTRTLPETRGPNFALPPHVVSSLCTVRDLETQTQQWKYWCLWLDTQDDTTRHKLPQRNAMTQAARLPTVQQLLDDVEQQVGSSGAAGFQSFVIAGEGEPTLRMGELLELTQSLRATYTDVPIRLTTNGLLSRQSGSINIGSDIGDDNNDGDNNDGDSGDNDEEDMNATVPQQLHDAGVSQVSVALMTSDADQYNELMEPNCQRGAEDPLPHSRVCDFISQCLVHGIEVETTGVDRPDVKKPPAEELAKSLSVVKPFRWRPFFP
;
A
#
# COMPACT_ATOMS: atom_id res chain seq x y z
N MET A 1 -26.81 -5.23 -29.86
CA MET A 1 -25.65 -4.35 -30.11
C MET A 1 -25.53 -3.40 -28.93
N ARG A 2 -24.55 -3.60 -28.04
CA ARG A 2 -24.22 -2.60 -27.02
C ARG A 2 -23.11 -1.74 -27.59
N VAL A 3 -23.42 -0.49 -27.87
CA VAL A 3 -22.43 0.53 -28.21
C VAL A 3 -21.76 0.92 -26.88
N SER A 4 -20.54 0.44 -26.68
CA SER A 4 -19.65 0.98 -25.65
C SER A 4 -19.25 2.39 -26.07
N ALA A 5 -19.60 3.39 -25.26
CA ALA A 5 -19.12 4.75 -25.47
C ALA A 5 -17.58 4.80 -25.32
N PRO A 6 -16.86 5.57 -26.15
CA PRO A 6 -15.43 5.75 -25.97
C PRO A 6 -15.20 6.70 -24.79
N ARG A 7 -14.73 6.19 -23.65
CA ARG A 7 -14.15 7.03 -22.60
C ARG A 7 -12.73 7.40 -23.02
N CYS A 8 -12.61 8.38 -23.91
CA CYS A 8 -11.32 8.95 -24.31
C CYS A 8 -11.19 10.35 -23.69
N THR A 9 -10.90 10.38 -22.40
CA THR A 9 -10.11 11.45 -21.80
C THR A 9 -8.78 10.81 -21.46
N LEU A 10 -7.76 11.13 -22.26
CA LEU A 10 -6.37 10.63 -22.18
C LEU A 10 -5.64 11.17 -20.93
N THR A 11 -6.25 11.04 -19.77
CA THR A 11 -5.61 11.30 -18.47
C THR A 11 -5.22 9.95 -17.91
N ALA A 12 -3.91 9.73 -17.77
CA ALA A 12 -3.39 8.49 -17.21
C ALA A 12 -3.94 8.31 -15.78
N SER A 13 -4.70 7.23 -15.57
CA SER A 13 -5.35 6.95 -14.29
C SER A 13 -4.32 6.44 -13.28
N LEU A 14 -4.40 6.92 -12.03
CA LEU A 14 -3.50 6.51 -10.96
C LEU A 14 -3.95 5.19 -10.33
N THR A 15 -5.24 4.94 -10.34
CA THR A 15 -5.89 3.74 -9.83
C THR A 15 -6.16 2.75 -10.96
N TYR A 16 -6.43 1.50 -10.60
CA TYR A 16 -6.76 0.45 -11.55
C TYR A 16 -7.71 -0.56 -10.92
N THR A 17 -8.41 -1.34 -11.74
CA THR A 17 -9.30 -2.39 -11.25
C THR A 17 -8.75 -3.78 -11.55
N LEU A 18 -8.96 -4.70 -10.62
CA LEU A 18 -8.80 -6.14 -10.84
C LEU A 18 -10.06 -6.83 -10.32
N GLY A 19 -10.89 -7.33 -11.23
CA GLY A 19 -12.20 -7.85 -10.86
C GLY A 19 -13.11 -6.75 -10.33
N LYS A 20 -13.56 -6.88 -9.08
CA LYS A 20 -14.44 -5.89 -8.42
C LYS A 20 -13.71 -5.02 -7.41
N ASP A 21 -12.40 -5.13 -7.31
CA ASP A 21 -11.59 -4.33 -6.40
C ASP A 21 -10.97 -3.15 -7.14
N LEU A 22 -11.04 -1.95 -6.55
CA LEU A 22 -10.36 -0.75 -7.03
C LEU A 22 -9.06 -0.58 -6.25
N TYR A 23 -7.94 -0.64 -6.96
CA TYR A 23 -6.60 -0.57 -6.41
C TYR A 23 -6.07 0.87 -6.45
N ILE A 24 -5.54 1.33 -5.32
CA ILE A 24 -5.06 2.68 -5.10
C ILE A 24 -3.56 2.63 -4.74
N PRO A 25 -2.66 2.79 -5.73
CA PRO A 25 -1.22 2.76 -5.50
C PRO A 25 -0.72 4.09 -4.90
N LEU A 26 -0.38 4.06 -3.61
CA LEU A 26 0.19 5.22 -2.92
C LEU A 26 1.63 5.54 -3.32
N THR A 27 2.42 4.52 -3.67
CA THR A 27 3.84 4.68 -3.99
C THR A 27 4.38 3.54 -4.84
N SER A 28 5.47 3.78 -5.58
CA SER A 28 6.29 2.73 -6.20
C SER A 28 7.54 2.36 -5.37
N ARG A 29 7.77 3.08 -4.26
CA ARG A 29 8.87 2.82 -3.32
C ARG A 29 8.58 1.59 -2.48
N CYS A 30 9.60 0.78 -2.24
CA CYS A 30 9.48 -0.43 -1.44
C CYS A 30 10.73 -0.61 -0.59
N ASN A 31 10.54 -1.10 0.64
CA ASN A 31 11.61 -1.46 1.57
C ASN A 31 11.97 -2.96 1.52
N THR A 32 11.44 -3.66 0.50
CA THR A 32 11.71 -5.05 0.14
C THR A 32 11.77 -5.13 -1.39
N ARG A 33 11.97 -6.33 -1.93
CA ARG A 33 11.42 -6.65 -3.25
C ARG A 33 9.93 -6.32 -3.29
N THR A 34 9.49 -5.76 -4.39
CA THR A 34 8.09 -5.46 -4.61
C THR A 34 7.29 -6.77 -4.70
N LEU A 35 6.02 -6.75 -4.31
CA LEU A 35 5.19 -7.94 -4.40
C LEU A 35 5.08 -8.48 -5.84
N PRO A 36 5.03 -7.66 -6.91
CA PRO A 36 5.17 -8.15 -8.28
C PRO A 36 6.50 -8.87 -8.57
N GLU A 37 7.64 -8.38 -8.07
CA GLU A 37 8.96 -9.00 -8.31
C GLU A 37 9.11 -10.37 -7.62
N THR A 38 8.42 -10.61 -6.49
CA THR A 38 8.44 -11.92 -5.83
C THR A 38 7.70 -12.99 -6.64
N ARG A 39 6.83 -12.60 -7.57
CA ARG A 39 6.07 -13.49 -8.46
C ARG A 39 6.93 -14.11 -9.56
N GLY A 40 8.18 -13.68 -9.73
CA GLY A 40 9.11 -14.24 -10.72
C GLY A 40 9.28 -13.38 -11.98
N PRO A 41 10.34 -13.62 -12.78
CA PRO A 41 10.74 -12.76 -13.90
C PRO A 41 9.77 -12.79 -15.09
N ASN A 42 8.87 -13.78 -15.15
CA ASN A 42 7.84 -13.89 -16.19
C ASN A 42 6.46 -13.43 -15.73
N PHE A 43 6.34 -12.86 -14.53
CA PHE A 43 5.09 -12.26 -14.09
C PHE A 43 4.72 -11.06 -14.97
N ALA A 44 3.46 -11.04 -15.39
CA ALA A 44 2.93 -10.02 -16.27
C ALA A 44 1.50 -9.64 -15.85
N LEU A 45 1.15 -8.37 -16.08
CA LEU A 45 -0.07 -7.72 -15.63
C LEU A 45 -0.89 -7.24 -16.84
N PRO A 46 -2.19 -7.02 -16.69
CA PRO A 46 -3.00 -6.36 -17.72
C PRO A 46 -2.45 -4.98 -18.09
N PRO A 47 -2.66 -4.49 -19.34
CA PRO A 47 -2.12 -3.22 -19.82
C PRO A 47 -2.47 -2.03 -18.92
N HIS A 48 -3.73 -1.89 -18.52
CA HIS A 48 -4.18 -0.76 -17.69
C HIS A 48 -3.52 -0.75 -16.33
N VAL A 49 -3.25 -1.93 -15.74
CA VAL A 49 -2.51 -2.03 -14.47
C VAL A 49 -1.07 -1.56 -14.64
N VAL A 50 -0.40 -1.98 -15.72
CA VAL A 50 0.98 -1.52 -16.01
C VAL A 50 1.01 -0.01 -16.26
N SER A 51 0.03 0.52 -16.98
CA SER A 51 -0.15 1.94 -17.27
C SER A 51 -0.26 2.76 -15.97
N SER A 52 -1.17 2.37 -15.05
CA SER A 52 -1.34 3.06 -13.77
C SER A 52 -0.10 3.02 -12.89
N LEU A 53 0.55 1.86 -12.75
CA LEU A 53 1.77 1.72 -11.94
C LEU A 53 2.94 2.53 -12.52
N CYS A 54 3.09 2.54 -13.84
CA CYS A 54 4.11 3.36 -14.49
C CYS A 54 3.81 4.87 -14.37
N THR A 55 2.54 5.26 -14.38
CA THR A 55 2.13 6.65 -14.14
C THR A 55 2.51 7.11 -12.74
N VAL A 56 2.30 6.27 -11.72
CA VAL A 56 2.78 6.56 -10.35
C VAL A 56 4.29 6.72 -10.32
N ARG A 57 5.06 5.84 -10.99
CA ARG A 57 6.53 5.98 -11.09
C ARG A 57 6.95 7.29 -11.76
N ASP A 58 6.32 7.66 -12.86
CA ASP A 58 6.61 8.90 -13.59
C ASP A 58 6.37 10.13 -12.68
N LEU A 59 5.27 10.13 -11.91
CA LEU A 59 5.01 11.18 -10.92
C LEU A 59 6.11 11.25 -9.85
N GLU A 60 6.41 10.11 -9.23
CA GLU A 60 7.41 10.06 -8.17
C GLU A 60 8.80 10.45 -8.65
N THR A 61 9.17 10.11 -9.88
CA THR A 61 10.50 10.46 -10.42
C THR A 61 10.52 11.82 -11.10
N GLN A 62 9.37 12.49 -11.22
CA GLN A 62 9.17 13.69 -12.04
C GLN A 62 9.65 13.50 -13.49
N THR A 63 9.44 12.30 -14.04
CA THR A 63 9.78 11.97 -15.42
C THR A 63 8.52 11.77 -16.25
N GLN A 64 8.70 11.70 -17.57
CA GLN A 64 7.68 11.21 -18.50
C GLN A 64 8.23 9.98 -19.22
N GLN A 65 9.04 9.18 -18.51
CA GLN A 65 9.76 8.06 -19.09
C GLN A 65 8.80 7.06 -19.73
N TRP A 66 7.64 6.84 -19.08
CA TRP A 66 6.67 5.85 -19.50
C TRP A 66 5.45 6.44 -20.21
N LYS A 67 5.30 7.76 -20.25
CA LYS A 67 4.14 8.45 -20.85
C LYS A 67 3.68 7.88 -22.20
N TYR A 68 4.57 7.81 -23.20
CA TYR A 68 4.18 7.31 -24.52
C TYR A 68 3.86 5.81 -24.53
N TRP A 69 4.50 5.05 -23.64
CA TRP A 69 4.22 3.64 -23.51
C TRP A 69 2.88 3.39 -22.81
N CYS A 70 2.53 4.19 -21.79
CA CYS A 70 1.22 4.18 -21.14
C CYS A 70 0.11 4.51 -22.14
N LEU A 71 0.30 5.57 -22.96
CA LEU A 71 -0.63 5.89 -24.04
C LEU A 71 -0.81 4.75 -25.04
N TRP A 72 0.25 3.98 -25.31
CA TRP A 72 0.15 2.79 -26.15
C TRP A 72 -0.55 1.62 -25.43
N LEU A 73 -0.26 1.40 -24.14
CA LEU A 73 -0.89 0.36 -23.31
C LEU A 73 -2.40 0.56 -23.22
N ASP A 74 -2.86 1.81 -23.13
CA ASP A 74 -4.29 2.17 -23.09
C ASP A 74 -5.04 1.83 -24.39
N THR A 75 -4.32 1.51 -25.48
CA THR A 75 -4.90 1.03 -26.74
C THR A 75 -4.90 -0.50 -26.88
N GLN A 76 -4.29 -1.21 -25.93
CA GLN A 76 -4.21 -2.66 -25.96
C GLN A 76 -5.47 -3.30 -25.38
N ASP A 77 -5.73 -4.55 -25.78
CA ASP A 77 -6.83 -5.34 -25.24
C ASP A 77 -6.49 -5.89 -23.85
N ASP A 78 -7.48 -5.94 -22.95
CA ASP A 78 -7.31 -6.38 -21.55
C ASP A 78 -6.89 -7.86 -21.40
N THR A 79 -6.94 -8.66 -22.47
CA THR A 79 -6.42 -10.04 -22.46
C THR A 79 -4.90 -10.12 -22.62
N THR A 80 -4.25 -9.08 -23.13
CA THR A 80 -2.79 -9.05 -23.24
C THR A 80 -2.15 -8.92 -21.86
N ARG A 81 -0.87 -9.30 -21.76
CA ARG A 81 -0.12 -9.27 -20.50
C ARG A 81 1.24 -8.64 -20.75
N HIS A 82 1.58 -7.64 -19.95
CA HIS A 82 2.81 -6.88 -20.03
C HIS A 82 3.59 -6.99 -18.73
N LYS A 83 4.91 -7.11 -18.84
CA LYS A 83 5.80 -7.05 -17.68
C LYS A 83 5.88 -5.59 -17.22
N LEU A 84 5.87 -5.40 -15.91
CA LEU A 84 6.25 -4.11 -15.34
C LEU A 84 7.74 -3.89 -15.65
N PRO A 85 8.15 -2.72 -16.17
CA PRO A 85 9.54 -2.52 -16.54
C PRO A 85 10.41 -2.46 -15.28
N GLN A 86 11.70 -2.75 -15.44
CA GLN A 86 12.68 -2.64 -14.36
C GLN A 86 12.71 -1.22 -13.80
N ARG A 87 12.84 -1.08 -12.49
CA ARG A 87 13.00 0.22 -11.84
C ARG A 87 14.38 0.79 -12.14
N ASN A 88 14.42 2.07 -12.52
CA ASN A 88 15.65 2.84 -12.47
C ASN A 88 15.95 3.26 -11.02
N ALA A 89 17.21 3.49 -10.69
CA ALA A 89 17.58 4.03 -9.37
C ALA A 89 16.87 5.38 -9.16
N MET A 90 16.05 5.47 -8.11
CA MET A 90 15.26 6.67 -7.85
C MET A 90 16.15 7.79 -7.32
N THR A 91 15.97 9.00 -7.85
CA THR A 91 16.53 10.23 -7.29
C THR A 91 15.68 10.71 -6.10
N GLN A 92 16.33 11.36 -5.13
CA GLN A 92 15.79 11.59 -3.78
C GLN A 92 14.67 12.66 -3.71
N ALA A 93 14.49 13.46 -4.75
CA ALA A 93 13.47 14.50 -4.83
C ALA A 93 12.28 14.02 -5.68
N ALA A 94 11.15 13.72 -5.04
CA ALA A 94 9.99 13.12 -5.70
C ALA A 94 8.70 13.89 -5.42
N ARG A 95 7.91 14.14 -6.46
CA ARG A 95 6.52 14.61 -6.31
C ARG A 95 5.63 13.36 -6.22
N LEU A 96 5.40 12.89 -5.00
CA LEU A 96 4.53 11.73 -4.77
C LEU A 96 3.07 12.08 -5.17
N PRO A 97 2.23 11.11 -5.58
CA PRO A 97 0.80 11.36 -5.75
C PRO A 97 0.21 11.93 -4.47
N THR A 98 -0.49 13.06 -4.54
CA THR A 98 -1.18 13.61 -3.36
C THR A 98 -2.43 12.79 -3.04
N VAL A 99 -2.89 12.85 -1.79
CA VAL A 99 -4.15 12.22 -1.40
C VAL A 99 -5.30 12.74 -2.26
N GLN A 100 -5.36 14.07 -2.49
CA GLN A 100 -6.37 14.67 -3.36
C GLN A 100 -6.36 14.09 -4.78
N GLN A 101 -5.19 13.94 -5.41
CA GLN A 101 -5.10 13.37 -6.76
C GLN A 101 -5.62 11.93 -6.81
N LEU A 102 -5.37 11.14 -5.76
CA LEU A 102 -5.87 9.78 -5.66
C LEU A 102 -7.39 9.75 -5.43
N LEU A 103 -7.92 10.65 -4.59
CA LEU A 103 -9.36 10.79 -4.36
C LEU A 103 -10.11 11.24 -5.63
N ASP A 104 -9.57 12.20 -6.37
CA ASP A 104 -10.13 12.67 -7.65
C ASP A 104 -10.22 11.50 -8.66
N ASP A 105 -9.17 10.68 -8.74
CA ASP A 105 -9.14 9.52 -9.64
C ASP A 105 -10.08 8.39 -9.16
N VAL A 106 -10.20 8.17 -7.84
CA VAL A 106 -11.22 7.27 -7.26
C VAL A 106 -12.62 7.75 -7.61
N GLU A 107 -12.94 9.04 -7.43
CA GLU A 107 -14.24 9.62 -7.78
C GLU A 107 -14.53 9.45 -9.28
N GLN A 108 -13.54 9.64 -10.14
CA GLN A 108 -13.67 9.41 -11.57
C GLN A 108 -13.98 7.93 -11.90
N GLN A 109 -13.34 6.98 -11.21
CA GLN A 109 -13.58 5.54 -11.41
C GLN A 109 -14.94 5.11 -10.88
N VAL A 110 -15.36 5.62 -9.73
CA VAL A 110 -16.69 5.40 -9.15
C VAL A 110 -17.78 5.99 -10.03
N GLY A 111 -17.59 7.23 -10.46
CA GLY A 111 -18.51 7.99 -11.30
C GLY A 111 -19.94 8.04 -10.75
N SER A 112 -20.90 8.38 -11.61
CA SER A 112 -22.31 8.54 -11.21
C SER A 112 -23.02 7.24 -10.82
N SER A 113 -22.41 6.08 -11.07
CA SER A 113 -23.01 4.77 -10.73
C SER A 113 -22.83 4.40 -9.25
N GLY A 114 -22.02 5.18 -8.52
CA GLY A 114 -21.77 4.97 -7.09
C GLY A 114 -20.82 3.80 -6.81
N ALA A 115 -20.36 3.72 -5.56
CA ALA A 115 -19.30 2.78 -5.18
C ALA A 115 -19.80 1.32 -4.99
N ALA A 116 -21.11 1.08 -5.09
CA ALA A 116 -21.73 -0.24 -4.92
C ALA A 116 -21.27 -1.31 -5.94
N GLY A 117 -20.63 -0.89 -7.03
CA GLY A 117 -20.00 -1.80 -8.00
C GLY A 117 -18.71 -2.44 -7.49
N PHE A 118 -18.08 -1.87 -6.46
CA PHE A 118 -16.81 -2.33 -5.92
C PHE A 118 -17.01 -3.24 -4.70
N GLN A 119 -16.19 -4.28 -4.62
CA GLN A 119 -16.11 -5.15 -3.45
C GLN A 119 -15.23 -4.55 -2.36
N SER A 120 -14.16 -3.86 -2.73
CA SER A 120 -13.29 -3.15 -1.79
C SER A 120 -12.48 -2.06 -2.49
N PHE A 121 -12.04 -1.08 -1.69
CA PHE A 121 -10.93 -0.20 -2.05
C PHE A 121 -9.66 -0.81 -1.49
N VAL A 122 -8.75 -1.17 -2.37
CA VAL A 122 -7.51 -1.85 -2.03
C VAL A 122 -6.35 -0.88 -2.14
N ILE A 123 -5.83 -0.43 -1.00
CA ILE A 123 -4.62 0.37 -0.97
C ILE A 123 -3.44 -0.57 -1.19
N ALA A 124 -2.97 -0.59 -2.44
CA ALA A 124 -1.96 -1.51 -2.94
C ALA A 124 -1.44 -1.02 -4.30
N GLY A 125 -0.19 -1.34 -4.58
CA GLY A 125 0.46 -0.99 -5.82
C GLY A 125 1.70 -1.83 -6.03
N GLU A 126 2.68 -1.23 -6.68
CA GLU A 126 4.01 -1.79 -6.77
C GLU A 126 4.79 -1.64 -5.45
N GLY A 127 4.68 -0.47 -4.81
CA GLY A 127 5.41 -0.14 -3.60
C GLY A 127 4.76 -0.63 -2.30
N GLU A 128 5.36 -0.23 -1.18
CA GLU A 128 4.89 -0.50 0.19
C GLU A 128 4.10 0.71 0.72
N PRO A 129 2.76 0.62 0.85
CA PRO A 129 1.92 1.73 1.29
C PRO A 129 2.33 2.33 2.64
N THR A 130 2.82 1.50 3.57
CA THR A 130 3.15 1.97 4.92
C THR A 130 4.34 2.92 4.96
N LEU A 131 5.16 3.01 3.89
CA LEU A 131 6.21 4.03 3.77
C LEU A 131 5.66 5.46 3.61
N ARG A 132 4.36 5.62 3.37
CA ARG A 132 3.63 6.89 3.31
C ARG A 132 2.50 6.89 4.34
N MET A 133 2.84 6.60 5.60
CA MET A 133 1.84 6.38 6.66
C MET A 133 0.86 7.55 6.79
N GLY A 134 1.35 8.80 6.80
CA GLY A 134 0.47 9.98 6.91
C GLY A 134 -0.58 10.03 5.81
N GLU A 135 -0.17 9.90 4.55
CA GLU A 135 -1.08 9.91 3.40
C GLU A 135 -1.96 8.65 3.31
N LEU A 136 -1.47 7.50 3.79
CA LEU A 136 -2.26 6.28 3.92
C LEU A 136 -3.45 6.48 4.87
N LEU A 137 -3.19 7.08 6.04
CA LEU A 137 -4.23 7.34 7.03
C LEU A 137 -5.22 8.40 6.52
N GLU A 138 -4.73 9.52 5.98
CA GLU A 138 -5.56 10.60 5.42
C GLU A 138 -6.46 10.09 4.26
N LEU A 139 -5.89 9.31 3.33
CA LEU A 139 -6.64 8.69 2.24
C LEU A 139 -7.73 7.76 2.78
N THR A 140 -7.38 6.88 3.74
CA THR A 140 -8.32 5.92 4.32
C THR A 140 -9.49 6.62 5.02
N GLN A 141 -9.21 7.65 5.81
CA GLN A 141 -10.22 8.46 6.49
C GLN A 141 -11.16 9.14 5.49
N SER A 142 -10.61 9.72 4.43
CA SER A 142 -11.37 10.38 3.37
C SER A 142 -12.27 9.40 2.61
N LEU A 143 -11.75 8.22 2.28
CA LEU A 143 -12.52 7.15 1.64
C LEU A 143 -13.64 6.65 2.54
N ARG A 144 -13.36 6.42 3.83
CA ARG A 144 -14.36 5.97 4.82
C ARG A 144 -15.46 7.00 5.02
N ALA A 145 -15.12 8.29 5.04
CA ALA A 145 -16.09 9.36 5.20
C ALA A 145 -17.04 9.48 3.99
N THR A 146 -16.55 9.15 2.80
CA THR A 146 -17.29 9.31 1.53
C THR A 146 -18.05 8.03 1.14
N TYR A 147 -17.47 6.86 1.39
CA TYR A 147 -17.91 5.57 0.88
C TYR A 147 -18.09 4.56 2.01
N THR A 148 -19.09 4.79 2.86
CA THR A 148 -19.30 4.05 4.12
C THR A 148 -19.54 2.54 3.95
N ASP A 149 -20.03 2.13 2.78
CA ASP A 149 -20.45 0.75 2.52
C ASP A 149 -19.39 -0.09 1.79
N VAL A 150 -18.26 0.51 1.41
CA VAL A 150 -17.17 -0.19 0.71
C VAL A 150 -16.02 -0.42 1.69
N PRO A 151 -15.66 -1.69 1.99
CA PRO A 151 -14.56 -1.98 2.90
C PRO A 151 -13.24 -1.51 2.31
N ILE A 152 -12.39 -0.95 3.17
CA ILE A 152 -11.02 -0.57 2.81
C ILE A 152 -10.09 -1.71 3.22
N ARG A 153 -9.28 -2.16 2.25
CA ARG A 153 -8.27 -3.21 2.39
C ARG A 153 -6.89 -2.65 2.14
N LEU A 154 -5.91 -3.03 2.95
CA LEU A 154 -4.49 -2.73 2.73
C LEU A 154 -3.74 -4.00 2.27
N THR A 155 -2.85 -3.88 1.28
CA THR A 155 -1.84 -4.93 0.99
C THR A 155 -0.46 -4.42 1.38
N THR A 156 0.26 -5.17 2.20
CA THR A 156 1.52 -4.73 2.81
C THR A 156 2.48 -5.90 3.02
N ASN A 157 3.77 -5.62 3.09
CA ASN A 157 4.78 -6.56 3.57
C ASN A 157 4.83 -6.67 5.11
N GLY A 158 4.19 -5.75 5.85
CA GLY A 158 4.10 -5.80 7.31
C GLY A 158 5.39 -5.47 8.05
N LEU A 159 6.38 -4.85 7.39
CA LEU A 159 7.69 -4.55 7.99
C LEU A 159 7.77 -3.21 8.71
N LEU A 160 6.79 -2.31 8.55
CA LEU A 160 6.80 -1.07 9.31
C LEU A 160 6.31 -1.34 10.74
N SER A 161 7.20 -1.17 11.71
CA SER A 161 6.88 -1.16 13.13
C SER A 161 7.49 0.09 13.75
N ARG A 162 6.68 0.82 14.54
CA ARG A 162 6.95 2.10 15.23
C ARG A 162 8.25 2.81 14.80
N GLN A 163 8.12 3.89 14.02
CA GLN A 163 9.11 4.95 14.11
C GLN A 163 8.95 5.60 15.49
N SER A 164 9.85 5.27 16.40
CA SER A 164 10.11 6.14 17.55
C SER A 164 10.74 7.42 17.01
N GLY A 165 9.92 8.43 16.70
CA GLY A 165 10.42 9.74 16.27
C GLY A 165 9.49 10.47 15.31
N SER A 166 8.63 11.31 15.88
CA SER A 166 8.15 12.59 15.33
C SER A 166 7.97 12.68 13.81
N ILE A 167 6.75 12.41 13.33
CA ILE A 167 6.26 13.02 12.10
C ILE A 167 5.96 14.48 12.43
N ASN A 168 6.88 15.39 12.10
CA ASN A 168 6.58 16.83 12.08
C ASN A 168 5.59 17.09 10.94
N ILE A 169 4.29 17.02 11.23
CA ILE A 169 3.25 17.54 10.34
C ILE A 169 3.26 19.06 10.49
N GLY A 170 4.08 19.72 9.67
CA GLY A 170 3.90 21.08 9.16
C GLY A 170 3.84 22.24 10.14
N SER A 171 4.89 23.07 10.14
CA SER A 171 4.72 24.53 10.25
C SER A 171 5.89 25.27 9.59
N ASP A 172 6.02 25.17 8.26
CA ASP A 172 6.69 26.23 7.48
C ASP A 172 5.65 27.34 7.22
N ILE A 173 5.35 28.11 8.27
CA ILE A 173 4.70 29.42 8.15
C ILE A 173 5.46 30.39 9.05
N GLY A 174 6.25 31.24 8.41
CA GLY A 174 6.49 32.64 8.79
C GLY A 174 7.10 32.91 10.16
N ASP A 175 8.42 33.13 10.17
CA ASP A 175 9.04 34.15 11.03
C ASP A 175 8.27 35.48 10.88
N ASP A 176 7.64 35.95 11.94
CA ASP A 176 7.50 37.39 12.22
C ASP A 176 7.08 37.63 13.69
N ASN A 177 8.06 38.12 14.47
CA ASN A 177 8.01 38.94 15.68
C ASN A 177 6.68 39.08 16.47
N ASN A 178 6.69 38.72 17.76
CA ASN A 178 6.17 39.63 18.80
C ASN A 178 6.67 39.30 20.22
N ASP A 179 7.15 40.34 20.89
CA ASP A 179 7.46 40.39 22.32
C ASP A 179 6.17 40.41 23.18
N GLY A 180 6.22 39.83 24.38
CA GLY A 180 5.44 40.32 25.53
C GLY A 180 4.47 39.35 26.22
N ASP A 181 4.95 38.83 27.36
CA ASP A 181 4.32 38.93 28.69
C ASP A 181 3.07 38.08 29.09
N ASN A 182 3.25 37.38 30.22
CA ASN A 182 2.29 36.95 31.27
C ASN A 182 1.25 35.81 31.07
N ASN A 183 1.59 34.70 31.75
CA ASN A 183 0.91 34.14 32.94
C ASN A 183 -0.33 33.22 32.81
N ASP A 184 -0.32 32.29 33.78
CA ASP A 184 -1.39 31.48 34.36
C ASP A 184 -1.83 30.19 33.67
N GLY A 185 -1.73 29.12 34.47
CA GLY A 185 -1.95 27.75 34.07
C GLY A 185 -3.40 27.41 33.80
N ASP A 186 -3.56 26.49 32.85
CA ASP A 186 -4.65 25.54 32.85
C ASP A 186 -4.10 24.21 32.34
N SER A 187 -4.28 23.19 33.16
CA SER A 187 -3.84 21.82 32.98
C SER A 187 -4.65 21.14 31.87
N GLY A 188 -4.07 21.10 30.68
CA GLY A 188 -4.54 20.27 29.56
C GLY A 188 -3.75 18.96 29.47
N ASP A 189 -3.97 18.04 30.40
CA ASP A 189 -3.48 16.65 30.34
C ASP A 189 -4.28 15.82 29.30
N ASN A 190 -4.14 16.11 27.99
CA ASN A 190 -4.81 15.29 26.96
C ASN A 190 -3.97 14.96 25.71
N ASP A 191 -2.71 15.38 25.60
CA ASP A 191 -1.93 15.17 24.35
C ASP A 191 -0.84 14.07 24.43
N GLU A 192 -0.65 13.41 25.58
CA GLU A 192 0.34 12.32 25.72
C GLU A 192 -0.17 10.93 25.28
N GLU A 193 -1.49 10.73 25.09
CA GLU A 193 -2.04 9.41 24.76
C GLU A 193 -1.84 8.98 23.28
N ASP A 194 -1.61 9.91 22.36
CA ASP A 194 -1.56 9.59 20.91
C ASP A 194 -0.16 9.17 20.41
N MET A 195 0.90 9.45 21.18
CA MET A 195 2.29 9.09 20.82
C MET A 195 2.59 7.58 20.89
N ASN A 196 1.62 6.77 21.32
CA ASN A 196 1.80 5.34 21.55
C ASN A 196 0.85 4.45 20.75
N ALA A 197 0.14 4.94 19.73
CA ALA A 197 -0.64 4.06 18.86
C ALA A 197 0.28 3.16 18.01
N THR A 198 0.03 1.85 17.99
CA THR A 198 0.73 0.92 17.08
C THR A 198 0.31 1.17 15.63
N VAL A 199 1.12 0.74 14.66
CA VAL A 199 0.72 0.90 13.24
C VAL A 199 -0.63 0.22 12.96
N PRO A 200 -0.89 -1.04 13.40
CA PRO A 200 -2.21 -1.64 13.24
C PRO A 200 -3.35 -0.88 13.93
N GLN A 201 -3.14 -0.29 15.12
CA GLN A 201 -4.13 0.57 15.76
C GLN A 201 -4.44 1.79 14.88
N GLN A 202 -3.42 2.51 14.39
CA GLN A 202 -3.60 3.66 13.50
C GLN A 202 -4.37 3.30 12.23
N LEU A 203 -4.05 2.15 11.61
CA LEU A 203 -4.76 1.65 10.42
C LEU A 203 -6.23 1.36 10.70
N HIS A 204 -6.52 0.68 11.82
CA HIS A 204 -7.89 0.39 12.25
C HIS A 204 -8.68 1.69 12.45
N ASP A 205 -8.11 2.64 13.20
CA ASP A 205 -8.79 3.89 13.55
C ASP A 205 -9.07 4.76 12.32
N ALA A 206 -8.15 4.75 11.34
CA ALA A 206 -8.36 5.40 10.05
C ALA A 206 -9.46 4.75 9.20
N GLY A 207 -9.79 3.47 9.43
CA GLY A 207 -10.86 2.77 8.73
C GLY A 207 -10.45 1.55 7.92
N VAL A 208 -9.19 1.09 8.03
CA VAL A 208 -8.77 -0.16 7.39
C VAL A 208 -9.45 -1.33 8.09
N SER A 209 -10.30 -2.03 7.34
CA SER A 209 -11.07 -3.18 7.85
C SER A 209 -10.40 -4.53 7.55
N GLN A 210 -9.52 -4.56 6.54
CA GLN A 210 -8.90 -5.78 6.04
C GLN A 210 -7.43 -5.55 5.69
N VAL A 211 -6.57 -6.52 5.97
CA VAL A 211 -5.16 -6.52 5.55
C VAL A 211 -4.78 -7.81 4.85
N SER A 212 -3.99 -7.69 3.78
CA SER A 212 -3.32 -8.79 3.09
C SER A 212 -1.82 -8.67 3.34
N VAL A 213 -1.24 -9.56 4.14
CA VAL A 213 0.16 -9.51 4.57
C VAL A 213 1.01 -10.54 3.82
N ALA A 214 2.14 -10.12 3.28
CA ALA A 214 3.10 -11.00 2.60
C ALA A 214 3.97 -11.78 3.60
N LEU A 215 3.40 -12.83 4.21
CA LEU A 215 4.12 -13.71 5.15
C LEU A 215 5.16 -14.59 4.45
N MET A 216 4.89 -15.00 3.20
CA MET A 216 5.76 -15.74 2.28
C MET A 216 6.18 -17.16 2.69
N THR A 217 6.75 -17.33 3.88
CA THR A 217 7.32 -18.58 4.39
C THR A 217 7.26 -18.61 5.93
N SER A 218 7.45 -19.78 6.52
CA SER A 218 7.63 -19.92 7.98
C SER A 218 9.08 -19.77 8.44
N ASP A 219 10.03 -19.73 7.51
CA ASP A 219 11.47 -19.73 7.79
C ASP A 219 12.04 -18.31 7.65
N ALA A 220 12.68 -17.80 8.70
CA ALA A 220 13.17 -16.42 8.75
C ALA A 220 14.32 -16.16 7.77
N ASP A 221 15.19 -17.15 7.53
CA ASP A 221 16.31 -17.01 6.60
C ASP A 221 15.80 -17.01 5.16
N GLN A 222 14.90 -17.93 4.84
CA GLN A 222 14.21 -17.95 3.55
C GLN A 222 13.38 -16.68 3.32
N TYR A 223 12.78 -16.09 4.36
CA TYR A 223 12.08 -14.81 4.23
C TYR A 223 13.04 -13.70 3.76
N ASN A 224 14.25 -13.64 4.31
CA ASN A 224 15.25 -12.66 3.90
C ASN A 224 15.68 -12.85 2.44
N GLU A 225 15.82 -14.10 1.98
CA GLU A 225 16.12 -14.41 0.58
C GLU A 225 14.96 -14.02 -0.36
N LEU A 226 13.72 -14.27 0.03
CA LEU A 226 12.55 -14.03 -0.81
C LEU A 226 12.17 -12.55 -0.89
N MET A 227 12.31 -11.83 0.21
CA MET A 227 11.82 -10.45 0.33
C MET A 227 12.94 -9.42 0.26
N GLU A 228 14.20 -9.79 0.49
CA GLU A 228 15.36 -8.89 0.53
C GLU A 228 15.06 -7.56 1.28
N PRO A 229 14.65 -7.63 2.56
CA PRO A 229 14.29 -6.43 3.32
C PRO A 229 15.49 -5.50 3.46
N ASN A 230 15.29 -4.23 3.12
CA ASN A 230 16.32 -3.18 3.18
C ASN A 230 16.12 -2.20 4.34
N CYS A 231 15.30 -2.58 5.34
CA CYS A 231 15.10 -1.77 6.54
C CYS A 231 16.42 -1.55 7.28
N GLN A 232 16.71 -0.29 7.66
CA GLN A 232 17.81 0.02 8.57
C GLN A 232 17.58 -0.74 9.88
N ARG A 233 18.54 -1.56 10.29
CA ARG A 233 18.50 -2.30 11.56
C ARG A 233 19.40 -1.61 12.57
N GLY A 234 18.82 -1.24 13.72
CA GLY A 234 19.56 -1.14 14.97
C GLY A 234 20.02 -2.54 15.42
N ALA A 235 21.05 -2.60 16.27
CA ALA A 235 21.59 -3.86 16.78
C ALA A 235 20.55 -4.69 17.57
N GLU A 236 19.51 -4.05 18.10
CA GLU A 236 18.46 -4.65 18.92
C GLU A 236 17.15 -4.92 18.13
N ASP A 237 17.10 -4.58 16.84
CA ASP A 237 15.87 -4.71 16.06
C ASP A 237 15.52 -6.19 15.80
N PRO A 238 14.26 -6.60 16.05
CA PRO A 238 13.78 -7.93 15.72
C PRO A 238 14.05 -8.28 14.25
N LEU A 239 14.22 -9.57 13.98
CA LEU A 239 14.35 -10.05 12.60
C LEU A 239 13.13 -9.63 11.76
N PRO A 240 13.31 -9.26 10.47
CA PRO A 240 12.22 -8.83 9.60
C PRO A 240 11.00 -9.75 9.63
N HIS A 241 11.21 -11.07 9.55
CA HIS A 241 10.13 -12.06 9.61
C HIS A 241 9.34 -12.03 10.93
N SER A 242 10.04 -11.81 12.06
CA SER A 242 9.40 -11.65 13.38
C SER A 242 8.52 -10.40 13.42
N ARG A 243 8.97 -9.28 12.83
CA ARG A 243 8.17 -8.04 12.72
C ARG A 243 6.88 -8.26 11.94
N VAL A 244 6.93 -9.04 10.85
CA VAL A 244 5.72 -9.39 10.09
C VAL A 244 4.75 -10.22 10.93
N CYS A 245 5.26 -11.19 11.70
CA CYS A 245 4.43 -12.00 12.59
C CYS A 245 3.77 -11.17 13.71
N ASP A 246 4.53 -10.22 14.29
CA ASP A 246 4.05 -9.27 15.29
C ASP A 246 2.99 -8.33 14.70
N PHE A 247 3.23 -7.78 13.51
CA PHE A 247 2.25 -6.96 12.78
C PHE A 247 0.93 -7.71 12.55
N ILE A 248 1.00 -8.96 12.08
CA ILE A 248 -0.18 -9.83 11.89
C ILE A 248 -0.95 -10.00 13.21
N SER A 249 -0.23 -10.32 14.30
CA SER A 249 -0.83 -10.54 15.62
C SER A 249 -1.53 -9.27 16.12
N GLN A 250 -0.90 -8.10 15.97
CA GLN A 250 -1.48 -6.82 16.36
C GLN A 250 -2.70 -6.45 15.51
N CYS A 251 -2.69 -6.68 14.19
CA CYS A 251 -3.89 -6.50 13.36
C CYS A 251 -5.10 -7.28 13.91
N LEU A 252 -4.88 -8.53 14.33
CA LEU A 252 -5.95 -9.36 14.90
C LEU A 252 -6.43 -8.83 16.26
N VAL A 253 -5.52 -8.36 17.11
CA VAL A 253 -5.85 -7.73 18.41
C VAL A 253 -6.76 -6.51 18.21
N HIS A 254 -6.51 -5.72 17.16
CA HIS A 254 -7.30 -4.53 16.83
C HIS A 254 -8.50 -4.82 15.93
N GLY A 255 -8.88 -6.10 15.74
CA GLY A 255 -10.09 -6.47 15.00
C GLY A 255 -10.00 -6.29 13.48
N ILE A 256 -8.80 -6.08 12.92
CA ILE A 256 -8.60 -6.04 11.47
C ILE A 256 -8.61 -7.48 10.94
N GLU A 257 -9.38 -7.72 9.88
CA GLU A 257 -9.42 -9.03 9.24
C GLU A 257 -8.13 -9.30 8.44
N VAL A 258 -7.41 -10.37 8.79
CA VAL A 258 -6.11 -10.69 8.17
C VAL A 258 -6.22 -11.83 7.14
N GLU A 259 -5.63 -11.62 5.97
CA GLU A 259 -5.26 -12.64 4.98
C GLU A 259 -3.73 -12.73 4.90
N THR A 260 -3.15 -13.91 5.10
CA THR A 260 -1.72 -14.14 4.86
C THR A 260 -1.50 -14.66 3.45
N THR A 261 -0.42 -14.21 2.82
CA THR A 261 -0.10 -14.54 1.44
C THR A 261 1.34 -14.99 1.27
N GLY A 262 1.57 -15.79 0.22
CA GLY A 262 2.90 -16.22 -0.18
C GLY A 262 2.92 -16.62 -1.65
N VAL A 263 4.12 -16.79 -2.21
CA VAL A 263 4.29 -17.18 -3.60
C VAL A 263 4.57 -18.67 -3.71
N ASP A 264 3.84 -19.34 -4.59
CA ASP A 264 3.93 -20.77 -4.87
C ASP A 264 5.20 -21.13 -5.64
N ARG A 265 6.34 -21.06 -4.94
CA ARG A 265 7.64 -21.42 -5.49
C ARG A 265 8.03 -22.84 -5.08
N PRO A 266 8.78 -23.58 -5.92
CA PRO A 266 9.22 -24.94 -5.60
C PRO A 266 10.08 -25.05 -4.33
N ASP A 267 10.81 -23.99 -3.98
CA ASP A 267 11.70 -23.88 -2.82
C ASP A 267 10.96 -23.53 -1.51
N VAL A 268 9.69 -23.11 -1.57
CA VAL A 268 8.90 -22.72 -0.40
C VAL A 268 8.09 -23.89 0.15
N LYS A 269 8.27 -24.18 1.44
CA LYS A 269 7.51 -25.22 2.15
C LYS A 269 6.14 -24.66 2.57
N LYS A 270 5.09 -24.97 1.81
CA LYS A 270 3.73 -24.46 2.07
C LYS A 270 3.12 -24.89 3.41
N PRO A 271 3.13 -26.19 3.79
CA PRO A 271 2.44 -26.60 5.01
C PRO A 271 2.95 -25.90 6.28
N PRO A 272 4.28 -25.75 6.49
CA PRO A 272 4.80 -24.95 7.61
C PRO A 272 4.36 -23.48 7.60
N ALA A 273 4.30 -22.83 6.44
CA ALA A 273 3.82 -21.44 6.33
C ALA A 273 2.32 -21.31 6.68
N GLU A 274 1.52 -22.29 6.27
CA GLU A 274 0.11 -22.39 6.62
C GLU A 274 -0.10 -22.65 8.12
N GLU A 275 0.72 -23.52 8.72
CA GLU A 275 0.73 -23.80 10.16
C GLU A 275 1.15 -22.55 10.96
N LEU A 276 2.16 -21.81 10.50
CA LEU A 276 2.56 -20.55 11.12
C LEU A 276 1.38 -19.55 11.13
N ALA A 277 0.72 -19.34 9.98
CA ALA A 277 -0.43 -18.43 9.91
C ALA A 277 -1.55 -18.84 10.89
N LYS A 278 -1.84 -20.14 11.01
CA LYS A 278 -2.81 -20.66 11.99
C LYS A 278 -2.35 -20.41 13.43
N SER A 279 -1.06 -20.58 13.73
CA SER A 279 -0.51 -20.32 15.06
C SER A 279 -0.59 -18.84 15.46
N LEU A 280 -0.56 -17.93 14.48
CA LEU A 280 -0.82 -16.50 14.65
C LEU A 280 -2.32 -16.16 14.77
N SER A 281 -3.22 -17.15 14.86
CA SER A 281 -4.67 -16.99 14.92
C SER A 281 -5.33 -16.43 13.65
N VAL A 282 -4.67 -16.51 12.49
CA VAL A 282 -5.29 -16.15 11.21
C VAL A 282 -6.31 -17.22 10.82
N VAL A 283 -7.58 -16.82 10.71
CA VAL A 283 -8.69 -17.73 10.39
C VAL A 283 -8.88 -17.96 8.90
N LYS A 284 -8.45 -17.02 8.06
CA LYS A 284 -8.54 -17.16 6.60
C LYS A 284 -7.53 -18.20 6.10
N PRO A 285 -7.88 -18.98 5.06
CA PRO A 285 -6.91 -19.82 4.38
C PRO A 285 -5.73 -18.98 3.88
N PHE A 286 -4.52 -19.53 4.03
CA PHE A 286 -3.32 -18.94 3.46
C PHE A 286 -3.47 -18.84 1.93
N ARG A 287 -3.25 -17.66 1.37
CA ARG A 287 -3.44 -17.43 -0.06
C ARG A 287 -2.13 -17.53 -0.82
N TRP A 288 -1.97 -18.65 -1.51
CA TRP A 288 -0.85 -18.86 -2.44
C TRP A 288 -1.06 -18.14 -3.77
N ARG A 289 -0.01 -17.49 -4.25
CA ARG A 289 0.02 -16.78 -5.52
C ARG A 289 0.93 -17.54 -6.50
N PRO A 290 0.53 -17.80 -7.76
CA PRO A 290 1.32 -18.60 -8.72
C PRO A 290 2.72 -18.05 -9.03
N PHE A 291 3.80 -18.80 -8.93
CA PHE A 291 5.12 -18.31 -9.38
C PHE A 291 5.28 -18.40 -10.91
N PHE A 292 5.98 -17.43 -11.50
CA PHE A 292 6.26 -17.33 -12.93
C PHE A 292 7.79 -17.30 -13.15
N PRO A 293 8.46 -18.47 -13.11
CA PRO A 293 9.91 -18.59 -13.32
C PRO A 293 10.30 -18.16 -14.73
#